data_AF-A0A9Q3C832-F1
#
_entry.id   AF-A0A9Q3C832-F1
#
_cell.length_a   1.000
_cell.length_b   1.000
_cell.length_c   1.000
_cell.angle_alpha   90.00
_cell.angle_beta   90.00
_cell.angle_gamma   90.00
#
_symmetry.space_group_name_H-M   'P 1'
#
loop_
_entity.id
_entity.type
_entity.pdbx_description
1 polymer ?
#
loop_
_entity_poly.entity_id
_entity_poly.type
_entity_poly.pdbx_seq_one_letter_code
_entity_poly.pdbx_strand_id
1 'polypeptide(L)'
;MELPPSSYHDSLEELWDKEEQPEEIETVMKVVPSTYHHYLDVFSKVKAEKLPPHWACDHHIKLEGSLPPVGVIYSLSNQESDTLKAYMLENVEKAFINQGSSSMGEPVSFVKKKFGGFRLCFDYHQLNAVTRKNKYPVPPMNQLLTVNLRDMTTYPKRSQEIFNIIIH
;
A
#
# COMPACT_ATOMS: atom_id res chain seq x y z
N MET A 1 20.98 -30.04 20.59
CA MET A 1 21.39 -29.48 19.28
C MET A 1 21.01 -28.02 19.33
N GLU A 2 21.93 -27.16 19.76
CA GLU A 2 21.69 -25.73 19.92
C GLU A 2 21.77 -25.05 18.56
N LEU A 3 20.75 -24.26 18.22
CA LEU A 3 20.69 -23.50 16.97
C LEU A 3 21.64 -22.29 17.07
N PRO A 4 22.34 -21.91 15.98
CA PRO A 4 23.26 -20.78 16.00
C PRO A 4 22.51 -19.45 16.24
N PRO A 5 23.17 -18.46 16.85
CA PRO A 5 22.55 -17.17 17.16
C PRO A 5 22.20 -16.43 15.87
N SER A 6 20.96 -15.92 15.84
CA SER A 6 20.33 -15.20 14.74
C SER A 6 20.93 -13.80 14.55
N SER A 7 22.19 -13.72 14.09
CA SER A 7 22.83 -12.43 13.75
C SER A 7 22.30 -11.78 12.47
N TYR A 8 21.34 -12.42 11.79
CA TYR A 8 20.76 -11.93 10.53
C TYR A 8 19.47 -11.11 10.73
N HIS A 9 18.74 -11.29 11.84
CA HIS A 9 17.44 -10.62 12.04
C HIS A 9 17.56 -9.14 12.41
N ASP A 10 18.60 -8.75 13.15
CA ASP A 10 18.74 -7.38 13.64
C ASP A 10 18.94 -6.35 12.50
N SER A 11 19.51 -6.77 11.37
CA SER A 11 19.85 -5.87 10.26
C SER A 11 18.68 -5.48 9.34
N LEU A 12 17.63 -6.31 9.27
CA LEU A 12 16.48 -6.07 8.40
C LEU A 12 15.37 -5.29 9.10
N GLU A 13 15.28 -5.40 10.43
CA GLU A 13 14.26 -4.74 11.24
C GLU A 13 14.58 -3.24 11.46
N GLU A 14 15.85 -2.85 11.49
CA GLU A 14 16.29 -1.45 11.53
C GLU A 14 15.93 -0.64 10.28
N LEU A 15 15.57 -1.29 9.17
CA LEU A 15 15.20 -0.62 7.92
C LEU A 15 13.71 -0.22 7.87
N TRP A 16 12.86 -0.86 8.68
CA TRP A 16 11.40 -0.72 8.57
C TRP A 16 10.81 0.33 9.51
N ASP A 17 11.55 0.71 10.57
CA ASP A 17 11.13 1.68 11.58
C ASP A 17 11.83 3.05 11.47
N LYS A 18 12.64 3.26 10.43
CA LYS A 18 13.20 4.60 10.16
C LYS A 18 12.12 5.47 9.54
N GLU A 19 11.81 6.59 10.18
CA GLU A 19 11.11 7.70 9.53
C GLU A 19 11.89 8.04 8.25
N GLU A 20 11.36 7.62 7.11
CA GLU A 20 11.98 7.81 5.81
C GLU A 20 11.99 9.30 5.47
N GLN A 21 13.14 9.94 5.68
CA GLN A 21 13.38 11.29 5.19
C GLN A 21 13.22 11.29 3.66
N PRO A 22 12.65 12.37 3.07
CA PRO A 22 12.56 12.50 1.63
C PRO A 22 13.97 12.45 1.04
N GLU A 23 14.30 11.34 0.37
CA GLU A 23 15.63 11.14 -0.20
C GLU A 23 15.84 12.13 -1.35
N GLU A 24 16.90 12.92 -1.25
CA GLU A 24 17.35 13.81 -2.32
C GLU A 24 17.67 12.97 -3.58
N ILE A 25 17.45 13.56 -4.76
CA ILE A 25 17.64 12.88 -6.07
C ILE A 25 19.05 12.27 -6.18
N GLU A 26 20.04 12.90 -5.56
CA GLU A 26 21.43 12.42 -5.53
C GLU A 26 21.59 11.09 -4.77
N THR A 27 20.80 10.86 -3.72
CA THR A 27 20.76 9.59 -2.98
C THR A 27 20.14 8.49 -3.85
N VAL A 28 19.04 8.81 -4.54
CA VAL A 28 18.34 7.87 -5.44
C VAL A 28 19.22 7.47 -6.62
N MET A 29 20.01 8.40 -7.18
CA MET A 29 20.95 8.12 -8.27
C MET A 29 22.05 7.11 -7.90
N LYS A 30 22.45 7.05 -6.62
CA LYS A 30 23.46 6.10 -6.13
C LYS A 30 22.91 4.68 -6.01
N VAL A 31 21.61 4.54 -5.76
CA VAL A 31 20.93 3.24 -5.59
C VAL A 31 20.43 2.70 -6.92
N VAL A 32 19.89 3.57 -7.78
CA VAL A 32 19.28 3.19 -9.06
C VAL A 32 20.36 2.95 -10.12
N PRO A 33 20.35 1.79 -10.81
CA PRO A 33 21.28 1.53 -11.91
C PRO A 33 21.21 2.62 -12.99
N SER A 34 22.36 2.94 -13.61
CA SER A 34 22.47 4.02 -14.61
C SER A 34 21.49 3.89 -15.78
N THR A 35 21.13 2.67 -16.16
CA THR A 35 20.12 2.37 -17.19
C THR A 35 18.74 2.95 -16.89
N TYR A 36 18.41 3.15 -15.60
CA TYR A 36 17.13 3.68 -15.14
C TYR A 36 17.23 5.15 -14.71
N HIS A 37 18.36 5.83 -14.92
CA HIS A 37 18.52 7.23 -14.55
C HIS A 37 17.56 8.17 -15.29
N HIS A 38 17.04 7.75 -16.45
CA HIS A 38 15.98 8.49 -17.14
C HIS A 38 14.62 8.46 -16.39
N TYR A 39 14.42 7.51 -15.48
CA TYR A 39 13.19 7.30 -14.70
C TYR A 39 13.37 7.64 -13.21
N LEU A 40 14.37 8.45 -12.84
CA LEU A 40 14.62 8.82 -11.44
C LEU A 40 13.41 9.47 -10.77
N ASP A 41 12.56 10.12 -11.56
CA ASP A 41 11.32 10.71 -11.09
C ASP A 41 10.32 9.68 -10.55
N VAL A 42 10.28 8.48 -11.13
CA VAL A 42 9.42 7.36 -10.67
C VAL A 42 9.81 6.91 -9.27
N PHE A 43 11.07 7.11 -8.87
CA PHE A 43 11.60 6.74 -7.56
C PHE A 43 11.55 7.90 -6.55
N SER A 44 11.01 9.07 -6.93
CA SER A 44 10.91 10.22 -6.04
C SER A 44 9.74 10.07 -5.06
N LYS A 45 10.06 9.96 -3.76
CA LYS A 45 9.07 9.92 -2.66
C LYS A 45 8.15 11.15 -2.68
N VAL A 46 8.72 12.35 -2.86
CA VAL A 46 7.96 13.61 -2.92
C VAL A 46 6.95 13.63 -4.08
N LYS A 47 7.27 13.01 -5.22
CA LYS A 47 6.31 12.88 -6.32
C LYS A 47 5.23 11.83 -6.03
N ALA A 48 5.57 10.75 -5.32
CA ALA A 48 4.64 9.70 -4.92
C ALA A 48 3.60 10.18 -3.89
N GLU A 49 3.91 11.20 -3.10
CA GLU A 49 2.99 11.81 -2.12
C GLU A 49 1.93 12.74 -2.74
N LYS A 50 1.89 12.89 -4.07
CA LYS A 50 0.90 13.70 -4.78
C LYS A 50 -0.07 12.81 -5.54
N LEU A 51 -1.35 13.18 -5.55
CA LEU A 51 -2.33 12.48 -6.38
C LEU A 51 -1.91 12.53 -7.85
N PRO A 52 -1.94 11.39 -8.57
CA PRO A 52 -1.74 11.39 -10.01
C PRO A 52 -2.83 12.22 -10.69
N PRO A 53 -2.54 12.81 -11.86
CA PRO A 53 -3.57 13.48 -12.65
C PRO A 53 -4.66 12.48 -13.07
N HIS A 54 -5.89 12.97 -13.19
CA HIS A 54 -7.01 12.19 -13.73
C HIS A 54 -6.68 11.67 -15.14
N TRP A 55 -7.03 10.42 -15.40
CA TRP A 55 -6.83 9.77 -16.70
C TRP A 55 -8.17 9.48 -17.38
N ALA A 56 -8.12 8.90 -18.59
CA ALA A 56 -9.32 8.52 -19.34
C ALA A 56 -10.23 7.51 -18.61
N CYS A 57 -9.69 6.82 -17.60
CA CYS A 57 -10.42 5.84 -16.80
C CYS A 57 -10.07 6.02 -15.32
N ASP A 58 -10.93 6.70 -14.57
CA ASP A 58 -10.84 6.77 -13.13
C ASP A 58 -11.49 5.55 -12.46
N HIS A 59 -11.03 5.21 -11.26
CA HIS A 59 -11.64 4.15 -10.48
C HIS A 59 -13.05 4.55 -10.04
N HIS A 60 -14.05 3.80 -10.47
CA HIS A 60 -15.44 4.05 -10.11
C HIS A 60 -16.04 2.81 -9.43
N ILE A 61 -16.50 2.99 -8.19
CA ILE A 61 -17.17 1.97 -7.39
C ILE A 61 -18.66 1.99 -7.74
N LYS A 62 -19.13 0.98 -8.47
CA LYS A 62 -20.55 0.82 -8.81
C LYS A 62 -21.26 0.10 -7.67
N LEU A 63 -22.26 0.74 -7.07
CA LEU A 63 -23.11 0.15 -6.05
C LEU A 63 -24.34 -0.52 -6.68
N GLU A 64 -24.73 -1.67 -6.14
CA GLU A 64 -25.94 -2.42 -6.47
C GLU A 64 -26.82 -2.53 -5.22
N GLY A 65 -28.07 -2.08 -5.33
CA GLY A 65 -29.03 -2.11 -4.22
C GLY A 65 -29.06 -0.82 -3.39
N SER A 66 -29.59 -0.91 -2.18
CA SER A 66 -29.68 0.20 -1.24
C SER A 66 -28.32 0.51 -0.62
N LEU A 67 -28.10 1.78 -0.27
CA LEU A 67 -26.89 2.18 0.45
C LEU A 67 -26.80 1.44 1.81
N PRO A 68 -25.61 0.97 2.20
CA PRO A 68 -25.42 0.38 3.52
C PRO A 68 -25.66 1.44 4.60
N PRO A 69 -26.17 1.05 5.78
CA PRO A 69 -26.25 1.94 6.92
C PRO A 69 -24.84 2.37 7.35
N VAL A 70 -24.76 3.47 8.11
CA VAL A 70 -23.49 3.87 8.73
C VAL A 70 -23.02 2.76 9.67
N GLY A 71 -21.80 2.27 9.45
CA GLY A 71 -21.22 1.20 10.24
C GLY A 71 -21.01 1.58 11.70
N VAL A 72 -20.95 0.56 12.56
CA VAL A 72 -20.75 0.73 14.01
C VAL A 72 -19.33 1.22 14.25
N ILE A 73 -19.18 2.42 14.82
CA ILE A 73 -17.88 2.97 15.19
C ILE A 73 -17.30 2.16 16.37
N TYR A 74 -16.15 1.54 16.16
CA TYR A 74 -15.43 0.84 17.22
C TYR A 74 -14.83 1.82 18.22
N SER A 75 -14.86 1.45 19.50
CA SER A 75 -14.20 2.22 20.54
C SER A 75 -12.69 2.16 20.36
N LEU A 76 -12.04 3.31 20.33
CA LEU A 76 -10.59 3.45 20.17
C LEU A 76 -9.94 3.78 21.52
N SER A 77 -8.77 3.21 21.77
CA SER A 77 -7.89 3.68 22.84
C SER A 77 -7.35 5.08 22.54
N ASN A 78 -6.76 5.74 23.54
CA ASN A 78 -6.16 7.08 23.35
C ASN A 78 -5.05 7.04 22.28
N GLN A 79 -4.18 6.02 22.32
CA GLN A 79 -3.09 5.86 21.36
C GLN A 79 -3.61 5.65 19.92
N GLU A 80 -4.66 4.85 19.75
CA GLU A 80 -5.29 4.62 18.45
C GLU A 80 -5.99 5.89 17.93
N SER A 81 -6.65 6.64 18.83
CA SER A 81 -7.29 7.91 18.49
C SER A 81 -6.28 8.96 18.03
N ASP A 82 -5.13 9.05 18.70
CA ASP A 82 -4.07 9.98 18.32
C ASP A 82 -3.41 9.58 17.00
N THR A 83 -3.20 8.27 16.80
CA THR A 83 -2.73 7.73 15.51
C THR A 83 -3.70 8.03 14.37
N LEU A 84 -5.02 7.88 14.62
CA LEU A 84 -6.06 8.19 13.63
C LEU A 84 -6.03 9.66 13.24
N LYS A 85 -5.92 10.57 14.21
CA LYS A 85 -5.87 12.02 13.96
C LYS A 85 -4.63 12.40 13.16
N ALA A 86 -3.46 11.86 13.52
CA ALA A 86 -2.21 12.10 12.79
C ALA A 86 -2.33 11.65 11.33
N TYR A 87 -2.85 10.43 11.10
CA TYR A 87 -3.11 9.91 9.76
C TYR A 87 -4.06 10.81 8.96
N MET A 88 -5.17 11.25 9.57
CA MET A 88 -6.14 12.12 8.88
C MET A 88 -5.50 13.45 8.47
N LEU A 89 -4.74 14.08 9.36
CA LEU A 89 -4.09 15.36 9.10
C LEU A 89 -3.08 15.25 7.96
N GLU A 90 -2.20 14.24 8.00
CA GLU A 90 -1.21 13.98 6.96
C GLU A 90 -1.86 13.74 5.58
N ASN A 91 -2.93 12.94 5.52
CA ASN A 91 -3.59 12.62 4.26
C ASN A 91 -4.44 13.78 3.70
N VAL A 92 -4.92 14.67 4.56
CA VAL A 92 -5.57 15.93 4.13
C VAL A 92 -4.53 16.89 3.56
N GLU A 93 -3.37 17.03 4.20
CA GLU A 93 -2.26 17.84 3.68
C GLU A 93 -1.76 17.33 2.32
N LYS A 94 -1.70 16.01 2.14
CA LYS A 94 -1.35 15.36 0.85
C LYS A 94 -2.49 15.40 -0.19
N ALA A 95 -3.66 15.94 0.17
CA ALA A 95 -4.88 15.94 -0.64
C ALA A 95 -5.38 14.54 -1.05
N PHE A 96 -4.95 13.47 -0.36
CA PHE A 96 -5.43 12.10 -0.58
C PHE A 96 -6.85 11.90 -0.05
N ILE A 97 -7.19 12.58 1.04
CA ILE A 97 -8.52 12.55 1.65
C ILE A 97 -9.04 13.98 1.74
N ASN A 98 -10.32 14.16 1.46
CA ASN A 98 -11.03 15.43 1.62
C ASN A 98 -12.23 15.24 2.54
N GLN A 99 -12.67 16.34 3.18
CA GLN A 99 -13.91 16.33 3.93
C GLN A 99 -15.08 16.10 2.97
N GLY A 100 -15.78 14.98 3.16
CA GLY A 100 -16.95 14.62 2.37
C GLY A 100 -18.21 14.57 3.25
N SER A 101 -19.35 14.94 2.67
CA SER A 101 -20.66 14.74 3.28
C SER A 101 -21.31 13.47 2.72
N SER A 102 -20.78 12.30 3.08
CA SER A 102 -21.36 11.02 2.67
C SER A 102 -22.45 10.58 3.66
N SER A 103 -23.55 10.03 3.13
CA SER A 103 -24.58 9.35 3.94
C SER A 103 -24.16 7.95 4.40
N MET A 104 -22.98 7.50 3.96
CA MET A 104 -22.35 6.23 4.32
C MET A 104 -21.08 6.52 5.11
N GLY A 105 -20.76 5.64 6.06
CA GLY A 105 -19.52 5.68 6.81
C GLY A 105 -19.14 4.27 7.21
N GLU A 106 -17.87 3.93 7.05
CA GLU A 106 -17.32 2.63 7.45
C GLU A 106 -16.40 2.81 8.65
N PRO A 107 -16.39 1.84 9.58
CA PRO A 107 -15.58 1.97 10.77
C PRO A 107 -14.12 1.70 10.48
N VAL A 108 -13.28 2.19 11.40
CA VAL A 108 -11.84 2.01 11.38
C VAL A 108 -11.46 1.06 12.49
N SER A 109 -10.59 0.12 12.17
CA SER A 109 -9.95 -0.80 13.10
C SER A 109 -8.43 -0.63 13.05
N PHE A 110 -7.76 -1.03 14.12
CA PHE A 110 -6.30 -1.01 14.19
C PHE A 110 -5.73 -2.40 14.40
N VAL A 111 -4.69 -2.72 13.63
CA VAL A 111 -3.90 -3.95 13.80
C VAL A 111 -2.52 -3.57 14.31
N LYS A 112 -2.11 -4.14 15.43
CA LYS A 112 -0.77 -3.92 16.00
C LYS A 112 0.28 -4.56 15.09
N LYS A 113 1.34 -3.82 14.76
CA LYS A 113 2.51 -4.39 14.07
C LYS A 113 3.39 -5.15 15.07
N LYS A 114 4.23 -6.05 14.53
CA LYS A 114 5.15 -6.90 15.31
C LYS A 114 6.15 -6.11 16.17
N PHE A 115 6.62 -4.95 15.70
CA PHE A 115 7.64 -4.10 16.36
C PHE A 115 7.08 -2.81 16.96
N GLY A 116 5.75 -2.73 17.09
CA GLY A 116 5.08 -1.53 17.61
C GLY A 116 4.44 -0.67 16.51
N GLY A 117 3.62 0.29 16.94
CA GLY A 117 2.75 1.05 16.05
C GLY A 117 1.52 0.28 15.58
N PHE A 118 0.66 1.00 14.85
CA PHE A 118 -0.63 0.49 14.41
C PHE A 118 -0.76 0.59 12.89
N ARG A 119 -1.43 -0.39 12.28
CA ARG A 119 -1.93 -0.30 10.90
C ARG A 119 -3.39 0.10 10.95
N LEU A 120 -3.71 1.20 10.26
CA LEU A 120 -5.07 1.65 10.05
C LEU A 120 -5.75 0.71 9.04
N CYS A 121 -6.88 0.12 9.42
CA CYS A 121 -7.65 -0.79 8.57
C CYS A 121 -9.12 -0.34 8.53
N PHE A 122 -9.56 0.15 7.38
CA PHE A 122 -10.96 0.46 7.13
C PHE A 122 -11.73 -0.84 6.90
N ASP A 123 -12.84 -1.01 7.62
CA ASP A 123 -13.72 -2.14 7.44
C ASP A 123 -14.73 -1.85 6.31
N TYR A 124 -14.38 -2.25 5.09
CA TYR A 124 -15.26 -2.11 3.93
C TYR A 124 -16.22 -3.31 3.75
N HIS A 125 -16.46 -4.15 4.75
CA HIS A 125 -17.27 -5.36 4.55
C HIS A 125 -18.71 -5.04 4.09
N GLN A 126 -19.34 -4.01 4.65
CA GLN A 126 -20.71 -3.62 4.26
C GLN A 126 -20.74 -3.00 2.86
N LEU A 127 -19.80 -2.09 2.56
CA LEU A 127 -19.63 -1.50 1.23
C LEU A 127 -19.33 -2.56 0.16
N ASN A 128 -18.47 -3.53 0.47
CA ASN A 128 -18.10 -4.61 -0.45
C ASN A 128 -19.29 -5.55 -0.73
N ALA A 129 -20.24 -5.68 0.19
CA ALA A 129 -21.43 -6.50 0.00
C ALA A 129 -22.40 -5.89 -1.04
N VAL A 130 -22.48 -4.55 -1.10
CA VAL A 130 -23.32 -3.83 -2.08
C VAL A 130 -22.57 -3.46 -3.35
N THR A 131 -21.25 -3.59 -3.40
CA THR A 131 -20.45 -3.21 -4.57
C THR A 131 -20.56 -4.27 -5.67
N ARG A 132 -20.83 -3.83 -6.91
CA ARG A 132 -20.79 -4.70 -8.10
C ARG A 132 -19.40 -5.31 -8.24
N LYS A 133 -19.31 -6.64 -8.19
CA LYS A 133 -18.05 -7.36 -8.37
C LYS A 133 -17.57 -7.23 -9.83
N ASN A 134 -16.54 -6.41 -10.05
CA ASN A 134 -15.85 -6.33 -11.33
C ASN A 134 -14.89 -7.52 -11.47
N LYS A 135 -15.39 -8.65 -11.96
CA LYS A 135 -14.59 -9.87 -12.15
C LYS A 135 -13.76 -9.76 -13.43
N TYR A 136 -12.55 -9.22 -13.31
CA TYR A 136 -11.56 -9.32 -14.38
C TYR A 136 -10.89 -10.71 -14.33
N PRO A 137 -10.79 -11.43 -15.46
CA PRO A 137 -10.15 -12.74 -15.47
C PRO A 137 -8.63 -12.57 -15.32
N VAL A 138 -8.13 -12.73 -14.10
CA VAL A 138 -6.69 -12.87 -13.86
C VAL A 138 -6.28 -14.29 -14.25
N PRO A 139 -5.46 -14.49 -15.29
CA PRO A 139 -5.04 -15.83 -15.69
C PRO A 139 -4.21 -16.49 -14.59
N PRO A 140 -4.28 -17.83 -14.45
CA PRO A 140 -3.46 -18.55 -13.50
C PRO A 140 -1.97 -18.33 -13.77
N MET A 141 -1.16 -18.36 -12.71
CA MET A 141 0.28 -18.08 -12.78
C MET A 141 1.01 -18.94 -13.82
N ASN A 142 0.66 -20.23 -13.93
CA ASN A 142 1.25 -21.12 -14.92
C ASN A 142 1.04 -20.62 -16.36
N GLN A 143 -0.12 -20.04 -16.68
CA GLN A 143 -0.37 -19.48 -18.00
C GLN A 143 0.42 -18.18 -18.22
N LEU A 144 0.51 -17.31 -17.21
CA LEU A 144 1.29 -16.07 -17.28
C LEU A 144 2.77 -16.30 -17.59
N LEU A 145 3.38 -17.27 -16.89
CA LEU A 145 4.79 -17.63 -17.06
C LEU A 145 5.04 -18.30 -18.43
N THR A 146 4.04 -19.02 -18.93
CA THR A 146 4.19 -19.82 -20.14
C THR A 146 4.07 -18.99 -21.42
N VAL A 147 3.23 -17.96 -21.44
CA VAL A 147 2.92 -17.18 -22.66
C VAL A 147 4.01 -16.15 -22.98
N ASN A 148 4.66 -15.56 -21.98
CA ASN A 148 5.52 -14.39 -22.18
C ASN A 148 7.01 -14.61 -21.95
N LEU A 149 7.42 -15.76 -21.40
CA LEU A 149 8.78 -15.92 -20.86
C LEU A 149 9.61 -17.02 -21.52
N ARG A 150 9.04 -17.82 -22.43
CA ARG A 150 9.72 -18.97 -23.03
C ARG A 150 10.97 -18.60 -23.84
N ASP A 151 11.01 -17.39 -24.42
CA ASP A 151 12.11 -16.93 -25.28
C ASP A 151 12.95 -15.80 -24.65
N MET A 152 12.72 -15.46 -23.37
CA MET A 152 13.42 -14.36 -22.69
C MET A 152 14.63 -14.87 -21.91
N THR A 153 15.84 -14.42 -22.29
CA THR A 153 17.11 -14.81 -21.66
C THR A 153 17.48 -13.96 -20.44
N THR A 154 16.87 -12.78 -20.29
CA THR A 154 17.10 -11.84 -19.19
C THR A 154 15.79 -11.27 -18.68
N TYR A 155 15.49 -11.51 -17.41
CA TYR A 155 14.30 -11.00 -16.73
C TYR A 155 14.64 -9.72 -15.97
N PRO A 156 14.00 -8.57 -16.24
CA PRO A 156 14.11 -7.43 -15.34
C PRO A 156 13.48 -7.83 -14.01
N LYS A 157 14.29 -7.85 -12.94
CA LYS A 157 13.91 -8.19 -11.56
C LYS A 157 12.88 -7.25 -10.92
N ARG A 158 12.07 -6.52 -11.70
CA ARG A 158 10.95 -5.72 -11.15
C ARG A 158 9.83 -6.61 -10.57
N SER A 159 9.88 -7.93 -10.78
CA SER A 159 8.85 -8.88 -10.34
C SER A 159 9.25 -9.82 -9.19
N GLN A 160 10.53 -9.94 -8.84
CA GLN A 160 10.95 -10.89 -7.78
C GLN A 160 10.98 -10.27 -6.38
N GLU A 161 11.22 -8.96 -6.27
CA GLU A 161 11.22 -8.29 -4.96
C GLU A 161 9.81 -8.06 -4.40
N ILE A 162 8.78 -8.00 -5.26
CA ILE A 162 7.38 -7.86 -4.82
C ILE A 162 6.83 -9.18 -4.24
N PHE A 163 7.32 -10.34 -4.68
CA PHE A 163 6.84 -11.64 -4.19
C PHE A 163 7.37 -12.00 -2.80
N ASN A 164 8.56 -11.50 -2.41
CA ASN A 164 9.12 -11.75 -1.09
C ASN A 164 8.56 -10.84 0.01
N ILE A 165 7.72 -9.86 -0.34
CA ILE A 165 7.05 -8.97 0.63
C ILE A 165 5.65 -9.51 1.03
N ILE A 166 5.11 -10.50 0.32
CA ILE A 166 3.74 -11.00 0.55
C ILE A 166 3.71 -12.33 1.32
N ILE A 167 4.84 -12.99 1.55
CA ILE A 167 4.92 -14.15 2.45
C ILE A 167 6.13 -14.01 3.35
N HIS A 168 6.03 -13.20 4.41
CA HIS A 168 6.56 -13.41 5.76
C HIS A 168 5.94 -12.38 6.72
#